data_AF-Q1QHW8-F1
#
_entry.id   AF-Q1QHW8-F1
#
_cell.length_a   1.000
_cell.length_b   1.000
_cell.length_c   1.000
_cell.angle_alpha   90.00
_cell.angle_beta   90.00
_cell.angle_gamma   90.00
#
_symmetry.space_group_name_H-M   'P 1'
#
loop_
_entity.id
_entity.type
_entity.pdbx_description
1 polymer ?
#
loop_
_entity_poly.entity_id
_entity_poly.type
_entity_poly.pdbx_seq_one_letter_code
_entity_poly.pdbx_strand_id
1 'polypeptide(L)'
;MSKKPLASRQILPLVALVTTTAIWAALPTVANAADAAAGKKLFDEKTCNACHSVGGGDLVGPDLKNVTKERSHEWLHEWIMAPDAMIAKKDPVAIELLKKYNGMEMPNLGLSASDVDSILAYLGSAAGGAASTAAPAPALKGDAEKGKDLFTGNDRFANGGPPCMACHSTGGLGAFGGGHLGPDLTEVAKRLGGVTGLNGWLAGLPTPTMKAVWTKQPPTPQERADVAAFLSQEGLAVRSSSAIWQLAGLTGLGALILFLIAGFRWRNRLKYGVRRPMMAAPTTGRSSGPYNGGWFTGMYPDGWIGRFKGTDGNRPRGRTNAPRRH
;
A
#
# COMPACT_ATOMS: atom_id res chain seq x y z
N MET A 1 93.31 -67.35 34.82
CA MET A 1 92.45 -66.27 35.36
C MET A 1 92.02 -65.40 34.18
N SER A 2 90.88 -65.68 33.56
CA SER A 2 89.54 -65.16 33.91
C SER A 2 89.33 -63.71 33.45
N LYS A 3 88.58 -63.60 32.33
CA LYS A 3 87.42 -62.71 32.06
C LYS A 3 87.50 -62.01 30.68
N LYS A 4 86.75 -62.58 29.73
CA LYS A 4 85.98 -61.82 28.71
C LYS A 4 85.01 -60.88 29.48
N PRO A 5 84.54 -59.72 28.95
CA PRO A 5 83.66 -59.77 27.77
C PRO A 5 83.41 -58.51 26.91
N LEU A 6 82.71 -58.79 25.80
CA LEU A 6 81.66 -58.02 25.12
C LEU A 6 81.99 -56.96 24.06
N ALA A 7 81.26 -57.14 22.96
CA ALA A 7 81.25 -56.42 21.71
C ALA A 7 80.42 -55.12 21.79
N SER A 8 80.70 -54.18 20.88
CA SER A 8 79.77 -53.12 20.53
C SER A 8 79.84 -52.84 19.03
N ARG A 9 79.03 -53.59 18.27
CA ARG A 9 78.61 -53.23 16.92
C ARG A 9 77.45 -52.24 17.08
N GLN A 10 77.71 -50.95 16.89
CA GLN A 10 76.64 -49.97 16.82
C GLN A 10 76.07 -49.94 15.39
N ILE A 11 74.88 -50.52 15.27
CA ILE A 11 73.94 -50.29 14.17
C ILE A 11 73.23 -48.99 14.53
N LEU A 12 73.47 -47.92 13.77
CA LEU A 12 72.75 -46.65 13.95
C LEU A 12 71.51 -46.63 13.03
N PRO A 13 70.31 -46.35 13.55
CA PRO A 13 69.05 -46.65 12.88
C PRO A 13 68.58 -45.54 11.92
N LEU A 14 67.97 -46.03 10.85
CA LEU A 14 67.34 -45.39 9.70
C LEU A 14 66.01 -44.70 10.06
N VAL A 15 65.99 -43.83 11.09
CA VAL A 15 64.76 -43.23 11.65
C VAL A 15 64.83 -41.70 11.74
N ALA A 16 65.17 -41.04 10.64
CA ALA A 16 65.19 -39.57 10.59
C ALA A 16 64.64 -39.00 9.26
N LEU A 17 63.55 -39.60 8.74
CA LEU A 17 62.90 -39.09 7.53
C LEU A 17 61.36 -39.28 7.53
N VAL A 18 60.69 -38.99 8.65
CA VAL A 18 59.21 -39.05 8.74
C VAL A 18 58.57 -37.80 9.37
N THR A 19 59.33 -36.74 9.71
CA THR A 19 58.78 -35.61 10.47
C THR A 19 58.38 -34.36 9.65
N THR A 20 58.28 -34.43 8.32
CA THR A 20 57.89 -33.27 7.48
C THR A 20 56.51 -33.34 6.82
N THR A 21 55.69 -34.37 7.08
CA THR A 21 54.34 -34.50 6.47
C THR A 21 53.18 -34.17 7.40
N ALA A 22 53.41 -33.51 8.54
CA ALA A 22 52.37 -33.22 9.53
C ALA A 22 52.10 -31.72 9.77
N ILE A 23 52.20 -30.88 8.73
CA ILE A 23 51.80 -29.45 8.80
C ILE A 23 50.88 -29.07 7.63
N TRP A 24 49.91 -29.92 7.30
CA TRP A 24 48.88 -29.59 6.30
C TRP A 24 47.52 -30.20 6.67
N ALA A 25 47.07 -29.98 7.91
CA ALA A 25 45.73 -30.38 8.33
C ALA A 25 45.23 -29.54 9.52
N ALA A 26 45.14 -28.21 9.36
CA ALA A 26 44.40 -27.35 10.28
C ALA A 26 44.05 -26.00 9.65
N LEU A 27 43.36 -25.99 8.52
CA LEU A 27 42.60 -24.82 8.06
C LEU A 27 41.21 -25.25 7.56
N PRO A 28 40.23 -25.38 8.46
CA PRO A 28 38.86 -25.15 8.03
C PRO A 28 38.08 -24.37 9.10
N THR A 29 38.30 -23.06 9.22
CA THR A 29 37.40 -22.21 10.05
C THR A 29 37.25 -20.77 9.54
N VAL A 30 38.16 -20.23 8.72
CA VAL A 30 38.08 -18.84 8.24
C VAL A 30 37.17 -18.65 7.03
N ALA A 31 37.04 -19.65 6.15
CA ALA A 31 36.18 -19.57 4.96
C ALA A 31 34.68 -19.51 5.35
N ASN A 32 34.21 -20.46 6.17
CA ASN A 32 32.81 -20.50 6.62
C ASN A 32 32.36 -19.24 7.39
N ALA A 33 33.27 -18.56 8.09
CA ALA A 33 32.93 -17.33 8.82
C ALA A 33 32.78 -16.12 7.88
N ALA A 34 33.62 -16.03 6.84
CA ALA A 34 33.51 -14.99 5.81
C ALA A 34 32.23 -15.17 4.98
N ASP A 35 31.89 -16.40 4.62
CA ASP A 35 30.68 -16.73 3.86
C ASP A 35 29.41 -16.47 4.69
N ALA A 36 29.42 -16.78 5.98
CA ALA A 36 28.30 -16.46 6.88
C ALA A 36 28.12 -14.94 7.08
N ALA A 37 29.20 -14.16 7.12
CA ALA A 37 29.11 -12.70 7.22
C ALA A 37 28.58 -12.07 5.92
N ALA A 38 29.04 -12.55 4.77
CA ALA A 38 28.51 -12.16 3.46
C ALA A 38 27.03 -12.54 3.33
N GLY A 39 26.67 -13.75 3.76
CA GLY A 39 25.29 -14.23 3.82
C GLY A 39 24.39 -13.37 4.69
N LYS A 40 24.84 -12.97 5.88
CA LYS A 40 24.09 -12.05 6.74
C LYS A 40 23.82 -10.72 6.04
N LYS A 41 24.85 -10.15 5.40
CA LYS A 41 24.71 -8.89 4.67
C LYS A 41 23.69 -9.03 3.54
N LEU A 42 23.76 -10.10 2.74
CA LEU A 42 22.78 -10.38 1.70
C LEU A 42 21.37 -10.55 2.25
N PHE A 43 21.22 -11.28 3.36
CA PHE A 43 19.93 -11.48 4.05
C PHE A 43 19.28 -10.13 4.45
N ASP A 44 20.08 -9.21 4.97
CA ASP A 44 19.62 -7.86 5.34
C ASP A 44 19.34 -6.99 4.10
N GLU A 45 20.23 -7.00 3.10
CA GLU A 45 20.12 -6.19 1.88
C GLU A 45 18.90 -6.56 1.03
N LYS A 46 18.63 -7.87 0.94
CA LYS A 46 17.47 -8.47 0.27
C LYS A 46 16.23 -8.47 1.16
N THR A 47 16.35 -7.99 2.38
CA THR A 47 15.24 -7.75 3.30
C THR A 47 14.46 -9.05 3.63
N CYS A 48 15.19 -10.16 3.76
CA CYS A 48 14.61 -11.46 4.13
C CYS A 48 13.95 -11.40 5.51
N ASN A 49 14.48 -10.55 6.41
CA ASN A 49 13.93 -10.27 7.73
C ASN A 49 12.57 -9.56 7.74
N ALA A 50 12.09 -9.02 6.60
CA ALA A 50 10.74 -8.46 6.51
C ALA A 50 9.67 -9.54 6.63
N CYS A 51 9.98 -10.72 6.10
CA CYS A 51 9.02 -11.82 5.96
C CYS A 51 9.37 -13.00 6.87
N HIS A 52 10.66 -13.20 7.16
CA HIS A 52 11.15 -14.33 7.93
C HIS A 52 11.78 -13.88 9.23
N SER A 53 11.49 -14.61 10.30
CA SER A 53 12.28 -14.52 11.53
C SER A 53 13.36 -15.60 11.54
N VAL A 54 14.28 -15.48 12.49
CA VAL A 54 15.29 -16.49 12.78
C VAL A 54 15.24 -16.76 14.28
N GLY A 55 14.38 -17.70 14.66
CA GLY A 55 14.06 -18.08 16.03
C GLY A 55 13.04 -17.20 16.72
N GLY A 56 12.29 -16.40 15.96
CA GLY A 56 11.23 -15.51 16.45
C GLY A 56 9.82 -16.01 16.16
N GLY A 57 9.66 -17.19 15.55
CA GLY A 57 8.38 -17.72 15.09
C GLY A 57 7.94 -17.19 13.72
N ASP A 58 6.81 -17.70 13.23
CA ASP A 58 6.28 -17.38 11.91
C ASP A 58 5.86 -15.88 11.83
N LEU A 59 6.16 -15.23 10.70
CA LEU A 59 5.75 -13.86 10.38
C LEU A 59 4.85 -13.86 9.14
N VAL A 60 5.26 -13.22 8.05
CA VAL A 60 4.62 -13.34 6.73
C VAL A 60 4.98 -14.69 6.11
N GLY A 61 6.20 -15.16 6.35
CA GLY A 61 6.68 -16.50 6.00
C GLY A 61 7.14 -17.30 7.23
N PRO A 62 7.61 -18.54 7.02
CA PRO A 62 8.09 -19.42 8.10
C PRO A 62 9.29 -18.85 8.85
N ASP A 63 9.42 -19.21 10.13
CA ASP A 63 10.69 -19.10 10.85
C ASP A 63 11.79 -19.93 10.16
N LEU A 64 12.97 -19.34 9.99
CA LEU A 64 14.12 -19.99 9.34
C LEU A 64 15.10 -20.63 10.33
N LYS A 65 14.78 -20.64 11.63
CA LYS A 65 15.58 -21.35 12.63
C LYS A 65 15.74 -22.82 12.24
N ASN A 66 16.99 -23.28 12.12
CA ASN A 66 17.36 -24.65 11.73
C ASN A 66 16.88 -25.09 10.34
N VAL A 67 16.48 -24.18 9.44
CA VAL A 67 15.96 -24.56 8.11
C VAL A 67 16.93 -25.44 7.31
N THR A 68 18.24 -25.22 7.47
CA THR A 68 19.31 -26.00 6.84
C THR A 68 19.44 -27.44 7.37
N LYS A 69 18.79 -27.76 8.49
CA LYS A 69 18.69 -29.11 9.05
C LYS A 69 17.37 -29.79 8.68
N GLU A 70 16.32 -29.01 8.44
CA GLU A 70 14.96 -29.51 8.18
C GLU A 70 14.68 -29.78 6.70
N ARG A 71 15.48 -29.19 5.81
CA ARG A 71 15.34 -29.30 4.36
C ARG A 71 16.69 -29.58 3.72
N SER A 72 16.66 -30.31 2.60
CA SER A 72 17.88 -30.62 1.86
C SER A 72 18.46 -29.34 1.25
N HIS A 73 19.78 -29.33 1.09
CA HIS A 73 20.49 -28.19 0.53
C HIS A 73 20.03 -27.89 -0.91
N GLU A 74 19.78 -28.94 -1.70
CA GLU A 74 19.32 -28.85 -3.09
C GLU A 74 17.94 -28.20 -3.17
N TRP A 75 17.00 -28.63 -2.31
CA TRP A 75 15.67 -28.05 -2.28
C TRP A 75 15.72 -26.57 -1.88
N LEU A 76 16.55 -26.21 -0.91
CA LEU A 76 16.72 -24.82 -0.48
C LEU A 76 17.32 -23.95 -1.60
N HIS A 77 18.27 -24.48 -2.38
CA HIS A 77 18.81 -23.79 -3.55
C HIS A 77 17.72 -23.50 -4.58
N GLU A 78 16.97 -24.52 -4.99
CA GLU A 78 15.90 -24.37 -5.98
C GLU A 78 14.82 -23.40 -5.49
N TRP A 79 14.43 -23.51 -4.22
CA TRP A 79 13.38 -22.67 -3.63
C TRP A 79 13.79 -21.20 -3.53
N ILE A 80 15.02 -20.92 -3.08
CA ILE A 80 15.48 -19.54 -2.88
C ILE A 80 15.77 -18.85 -4.23
N MET A 81 16.25 -19.60 -5.23
CA MET A 81 16.54 -19.05 -6.56
C MET A 81 15.30 -18.89 -7.45
N ALA A 82 14.34 -19.81 -7.36
CA ALA A 82 13.20 -19.87 -8.27
C ALA A 82 11.91 -20.38 -7.58
N PRO A 83 11.40 -19.65 -6.55
CA PRO A 83 10.20 -20.07 -5.81
C PRO A 83 8.97 -20.14 -6.72
N ASP A 84 8.86 -19.21 -7.67
CA ASP A 84 7.80 -19.16 -8.69
C ASP A 84 7.79 -20.41 -9.58
N ALA A 85 8.96 -20.90 -9.99
CA ALA A 85 9.07 -22.12 -10.77
C ALA A 85 8.67 -23.36 -9.96
N MET A 86 9.00 -23.42 -8.67
CA MET A 86 8.61 -24.54 -7.80
C MET A 86 7.10 -24.57 -7.55
N ILE A 87 6.48 -23.40 -7.35
CA ILE A 87 5.02 -23.27 -7.23
C ILE A 87 4.34 -23.68 -8.55
N ALA A 88 4.84 -23.21 -9.70
CA ALA A 88 4.31 -23.57 -11.02
C ALA A 88 4.40 -25.07 -11.31
N LYS A 89 5.49 -25.73 -10.87
CA LYS A 89 5.68 -27.18 -10.91
C LYS A 89 4.81 -27.94 -9.90
N LYS A 90 4.11 -27.24 -9.01
CA LYS A 90 3.32 -27.79 -7.91
C LYS A 90 4.14 -28.70 -6.99
N ASP A 91 5.35 -28.25 -6.63
CA ASP A 91 6.13 -28.92 -5.60
C ASP A 91 5.28 -29.08 -4.32
N PRO A 92 5.17 -30.30 -3.75
CA PRO A 92 4.25 -30.54 -2.63
C PRO A 92 4.52 -29.64 -1.43
N VAL A 93 5.80 -29.39 -1.11
CA VAL A 93 6.20 -28.56 0.03
C VAL A 93 5.89 -27.09 -0.26
N ALA A 94 6.22 -26.61 -1.46
CA ALA A 94 5.90 -25.25 -1.89
C ALA A 94 4.40 -24.95 -1.81
N ILE A 95 3.54 -25.85 -2.29
CA ILE A 95 2.09 -25.68 -2.27
C ILE A 95 1.53 -25.74 -0.84
N GLU A 96 2.08 -26.61 0.01
CA GLU A 96 1.71 -26.66 1.44
C GLU A 96 2.04 -25.35 2.14
N LEU A 97 3.27 -24.84 1.94
CA LEU A 97 3.71 -23.57 2.50
C LEU A 97 2.82 -22.41 1.99
N LEU A 98 2.55 -22.37 0.69
CA LEU A 98 1.68 -21.35 0.09
C LEU A 98 0.30 -21.34 0.76
N LYS A 99 -0.29 -22.51 1.01
CA LYS A 99 -1.56 -22.64 1.72
C LYS A 99 -1.45 -22.19 3.18
N LYS A 100 -0.37 -22.58 3.88
CA LYS A 100 -0.15 -22.26 5.30
C LYS A 100 -0.02 -20.74 5.51
N TYR A 101 0.63 -20.04 4.58
CA TYR A 101 0.89 -18.60 4.66
C TYR A 101 -0.05 -17.77 3.79
N ASN A 102 -1.34 -18.13 3.76
CA ASN A 102 -2.42 -17.34 3.16
C ASN A 102 -2.26 -17.01 1.66
N GLY A 103 -1.57 -17.84 0.89
CA GLY A 103 -1.30 -17.60 -0.52
C GLY A 103 -0.20 -16.56 -0.77
N MET A 104 0.58 -16.20 0.27
CA MET A 104 1.73 -15.31 0.10
C MET A 104 2.88 -16.06 -0.56
N GLU A 105 3.16 -15.70 -1.80
CA GLU A 105 4.28 -16.26 -2.56
C GLU A 105 5.60 -15.59 -2.12
N MET A 106 6.65 -16.39 -1.94
CA MET A 106 8.00 -15.85 -1.78
C MET A 106 8.44 -15.27 -3.13
N PRO A 107 8.75 -13.96 -3.22
CA PRO A 107 9.14 -13.36 -4.49
C PRO A 107 10.49 -13.89 -4.96
N ASN A 108 10.67 -13.97 -6.28
CA ASN A 108 11.99 -14.24 -6.84
C ASN A 108 12.89 -13.01 -6.66
N LEU A 109 13.94 -13.15 -5.86
CA LEU A 109 14.88 -12.07 -5.50
C LEU A 109 16.09 -11.97 -6.45
N GLY A 110 16.11 -12.78 -7.51
CA GLY A 110 17.16 -12.81 -8.52
C GLY A 110 18.53 -13.17 -7.95
N LEU A 111 18.56 -14.13 -7.01
CA LEU A 111 19.79 -14.54 -6.32
C LEU A 111 20.58 -15.53 -7.19
N SER A 112 21.89 -15.35 -7.24
CA SER A 112 22.79 -16.32 -7.84
C SER A 112 22.99 -17.52 -6.91
N ALA A 113 23.46 -18.65 -7.44
CA ALA A 113 23.78 -19.83 -6.62
C ALA A 113 24.76 -19.50 -5.47
N SER A 114 25.79 -18.70 -5.74
CA SER A 114 26.75 -18.26 -4.71
C SER A 114 26.13 -17.34 -3.65
N ASP A 115 25.12 -16.53 -4.01
CA ASP A 115 24.40 -15.73 -3.02
C ASP A 115 23.60 -16.63 -2.08
N VAL A 116 22.96 -17.67 -2.65
CA VAL A 116 22.20 -18.65 -1.88
C VAL A 116 23.13 -19.45 -0.96
N ASP A 117 24.29 -19.89 -1.43
CA ASP A 117 25.30 -20.55 -0.59
C ASP A 117 25.69 -19.70 0.60
N SER A 118 25.96 -18.41 0.37
CA SER A 118 26.30 -17.46 1.44
C SER A 118 25.16 -17.33 2.45
N ILE A 119 23.92 -17.18 1.98
CA ILE A 119 22.73 -17.10 2.85
C ILE A 119 22.54 -18.40 3.65
N LEU A 120 22.70 -19.57 3.04
CA LEU A 120 22.58 -20.86 3.71
C LEU A 120 23.71 -21.08 4.72
N ALA A 121 24.93 -20.62 4.42
CA ALA A 121 26.04 -20.61 5.37
C ALA A 121 25.71 -19.74 6.59
N TYR A 122 25.12 -18.56 6.38
CA TYR A 122 24.63 -17.72 7.47
C TYR A 122 23.57 -18.44 8.33
N LEU A 123 22.51 -18.98 7.71
CA LEU A 123 21.41 -19.67 8.41
C LEU A 123 21.86 -20.96 9.12
N GLY A 124 22.87 -21.64 8.58
CA GLY A 124 23.47 -22.83 9.20
C GLY A 124 24.50 -22.52 10.29
N SER A 125 25.04 -21.30 10.33
CA SER A 125 26.03 -20.88 11.33
C SER A 125 25.39 -20.64 12.71
N ALA A 126 26.22 -20.62 13.76
CA ALA A 126 25.79 -20.18 15.07
C ALA A 126 25.28 -18.72 15.08
N ALA A 127 25.63 -17.89 14.09
CA ALA A 127 25.10 -16.53 13.94
C ALA A 127 23.69 -16.49 13.32
N GLY A 128 23.30 -17.53 12.57
CA GLY A 128 21.90 -17.76 12.16
C GLY A 128 21.12 -18.64 13.14
N GLY A 129 21.78 -19.32 14.08
CA GLY A 129 21.13 -20.09 15.15
C GLY A 129 20.96 -19.31 16.46
N ALA A 130 21.89 -18.41 16.76
CA ALA A 130 21.70 -17.36 17.73
C ALA A 130 20.64 -16.45 17.12
N ALA A 131 19.43 -16.50 17.69
CA ALA A 131 18.48 -15.41 17.55
C ALA A 131 19.27 -14.09 17.51
N SER A 132 18.93 -13.20 16.57
CA SER A 132 19.29 -11.80 16.73
C SER A 132 19.12 -11.48 18.21
N THR A 133 20.21 -11.20 18.92
CA THR A 133 20.16 -10.97 20.37
C THR A 133 19.38 -9.70 20.69
N ALA A 134 18.95 -8.97 19.66
CA ALA A 134 17.71 -8.23 19.69
C ALA A 134 16.55 -9.22 19.82
N ALA A 135 16.21 -9.56 21.08
CA ALA A 135 14.89 -10.04 21.43
C ALA A 135 13.86 -9.31 20.56
N PRO A 136 12.87 -10.02 19.95
CA PRO A 136 11.83 -9.35 19.20
C PRO A 136 11.33 -8.21 20.07
N ALA A 137 11.49 -6.97 19.58
CA ALA A 137 11.09 -5.80 20.34
C ALA A 137 9.67 -6.09 20.84
N PRO A 138 9.39 -5.93 22.15
CA PRO A 138 8.10 -6.30 22.71
C PRO A 138 7.03 -5.71 21.81
N ALA A 139 6.10 -6.55 21.35
CA ALA A 139 5.07 -6.15 20.42
C ALA A 139 4.38 -4.90 21.00
N LEU A 140 4.73 -3.74 20.45
CA LEU A 140 4.21 -2.48 20.95
C LEU A 140 2.72 -2.52 20.72
N LYS A 141 1.96 -2.22 21.77
CA LYS A 141 0.51 -2.11 21.64
C LYS A 141 0.23 -0.89 20.78
N GLY A 142 -0.25 -1.11 19.57
CA GLY A 142 -0.64 -0.05 18.66
C GLY A 142 -1.96 0.60 19.07
N ASP A 143 -2.07 1.90 18.82
CA ASP A 143 -3.28 2.69 18.88
C ASP A 143 -3.85 2.88 17.46
N ALA A 144 -5.01 2.30 17.21
CA ALA A 144 -5.62 2.33 15.88
C ALA A 144 -6.14 3.71 15.47
N GLU A 145 -6.50 4.60 16.42
CA GLU A 145 -6.89 5.97 16.05
C GLU A 145 -5.68 6.76 15.57
N LYS A 146 -4.57 6.70 16.31
CA LYS A 146 -3.29 7.28 15.85
C LYS A 146 -2.82 6.67 14.53
N GLY A 147 -2.97 5.36 14.37
CA GLY A 147 -2.64 4.68 13.13
C GLY A 147 -3.43 5.20 11.95
N LYS A 148 -4.72 5.48 12.14
CA LYS A 148 -5.58 6.10 11.13
C LYS A 148 -5.15 7.53 10.81
N ASP A 149 -4.80 8.32 11.81
CA ASP A 149 -4.37 9.71 11.60
C ASP A 149 -3.04 9.79 10.86
N LEU A 150 -2.09 8.91 11.16
CA LEU A 150 -0.85 8.74 10.40
C LEU A 150 -1.12 8.24 8.97
N PHE A 151 -2.04 7.28 8.82
CA PHE A 151 -2.39 6.72 7.52
C PHE A 151 -3.00 7.78 6.59
N THR A 152 -3.96 8.55 7.10
CA THR A 152 -4.69 9.59 6.36
C THR A 152 -3.91 10.88 6.19
N GLY A 153 -2.87 11.10 7.01
CA GLY A 153 -2.09 12.33 7.02
C GLY A 153 -2.70 13.46 7.84
N ASN A 154 -3.65 13.16 8.74
CA ASN A 154 -4.06 14.07 9.80
C ASN A 154 -2.88 14.36 10.75
N ASP A 155 -2.10 13.32 11.04
CA ASP A 155 -0.83 13.40 11.76
C ASP A 155 0.36 13.15 10.84
N ARG A 156 1.51 13.70 11.22
CA ARG A 156 2.77 13.52 10.49
C ARG A 156 3.62 12.47 11.18
N PHE A 157 4.27 11.61 10.39
CA PHE A 157 5.32 10.75 10.89
C PHE A 157 6.47 11.59 11.46
N ALA A 158 7.03 11.14 12.59
CA ALA A 158 8.11 11.82 13.32
C ALA A 158 9.34 12.06 12.43
N ASN A 159 9.66 11.11 11.57
CA ASN A 159 10.79 11.21 10.64
C ASN A 159 10.43 11.90 9.31
N GLY A 160 9.24 12.47 9.19
CA GLY A 160 8.82 13.29 8.04
C GLY A 160 8.30 12.50 6.83
N GLY A 161 8.08 11.19 6.95
CA GLY A 161 7.53 10.35 5.89
C GLY A 161 6.14 10.78 5.41
N PRO A 162 5.76 10.48 4.15
CA PRO A 162 4.45 10.82 3.62
C PRO A 162 3.34 9.97 4.25
N PRO A 163 2.08 10.45 4.28
CA PRO A 163 0.97 9.62 4.73
C PRO A 163 0.75 8.43 3.79
N CYS A 164 0.41 7.27 4.34
CA CYS A 164 0.21 6.04 3.56
C CYS A 164 -0.90 6.20 2.50
N MET A 165 -1.95 6.96 2.83
CA MET A 165 -3.07 7.27 1.95
C MET A 165 -2.65 8.01 0.67
N ALA A 166 -1.48 8.68 0.63
CA ALA A 166 -1.01 9.32 -0.60
C ALA A 166 -0.82 8.32 -1.75
N CYS A 167 -0.50 7.06 -1.41
CA CYS A 167 -0.26 6.00 -2.38
C CYS A 167 -1.29 4.88 -2.29
N HIS A 168 -1.78 4.55 -1.10
CA HIS A 168 -2.63 3.39 -0.86
C HIS A 168 -4.09 3.77 -0.59
N SER A 169 -4.99 2.85 -0.93
CA SER A 169 -6.38 2.87 -0.54
C SER A 169 -6.67 1.91 0.61
N THR A 170 -7.70 2.20 1.40
CA THR A 170 -8.27 1.27 2.38
C THR A 170 -9.78 1.41 2.43
N GLY A 171 -10.48 0.30 2.56
CA GLY A 171 -11.90 0.24 2.85
C GLY A 171 -12.26 1.04 4.11
N GLY A 172 -13.45 1.61 4.13
CA GLY A 172 -13.94 2.41 5.25
C GLY A 172 -13.60 3.91 5.20
N LEU A 173 -12.59 4.34 4.43
CA LEU A 173 -12.19 5.75 4.31
C LEU A 173 -12.89 6.48 3.14
N GLY A 174 -14.22 6.45 3.11
CA GLY A 174 -15.07 7.33 2.27
C GLY A 174 -14.90 7.21 0.75
N ALA A 175 -15.68 7.99 -0.02
CA ALA A 175 -15.80 7.87 -1.48
C ALA A 175 -14.54 8.24 -2.29
N PHE A 176 -13.52 8.80 -1.64
CA PHE A 176 -12.26 9.20 -2.29
C PHE A 176 -11.06 8.35 -1.88
N GLY A 177 -11.25 7.37 -0.99
CA GLY A 177 -10.54 6.09 -0.93
C GLY A 177 -9.02 6.04 -0.78
N GLY A 178 -8.28 7.14 -0.91
CA GLY A 178 -6.82 7.18 -0.95
C GLY A 178 -6.21 7.09 -2.35
N GLY A 179 -4.88 7.01 -2.38
CA GLY A 179 -4.08 6.89 -3.59
C GLY A 179 -4.25 5.53 -4.24
N HIS A 180 -4.11 5.49 -5.57
CA HIS A 180 -4.22 4.26 -6.37
C HIS A 180 -2.86 3.83 -6.96
N LEU A 181 -1.77 4.46 -6.50
CA LEU A 181 -0.41 4.10 -6.93
C LEU A 181 0.06 2.79 -6.27
N GLY A 182 -0.35 2.56 -5.03
CA GLY A 182 -0.15 1.33 -4.28
C GLY A 182 -1.43 0.47 -4.26
N PRO A 183 -1.31 -0.80 -3.84
CA PRO A 183 -2.46 -1.69 -3.69
C PRO A 183 -3.41 -1.23 -2.59
N ASP A 184 -4.65 -1.69 -2.68
CA ASP A 184 -5.64 -1.57 -1.62
C ASP A 184 -5.24 -2.43 -0.40
N LEU A 185 -5.25 -1.79 0.77
CA LEU A 185 -4.78 -2.35 2.02
C LEU A 185 -5.91 -2.83 2.95
N THR A 186 -7.17 -2.88 2.50
CA THR A 186 -8.32 -3.26 3.34
C THR A 186 -8.11 -4.58 4.07
N GLU A 187 -7.55 -5.57 3.38
CA GLU A 187 -7.35 -6.94 3.89
C GLU A 187 -5.87 -7.25 4.13
N VAL A 188 -5.00 -6.24 4.19
CA VAL A 188 -3.55 -6.45 4.22
C VAL A 188 -3.10 -7.20 5.47
N ALA A 189 -3.70 -6.90 6.62
CA ALA A 189 -3.37 -7.58 7.87
C ALA A 189 -3.68 -9.09 7.75
N LYS A 190 -4.84 -9.45 7.20
CA LYS A 190 -5.20 -10.86 6.99
C LYS A 190 -4.22 -11.57 6.06
N ARG A 191 -3.83 -10.93 4.95
CA ARG A 191 -2.87 -11.49 3.98
C ARG A 191 -1.50 -11.71 4.61
N LEU A 192 -1.04 -10.78 5.44
CA LEU A 192 0.30 -10.78 6.03
C LEU A 192 0.39 -11.51 7.39
N GLY A 193 -0.60 -12.31 7.78
CA GLY A 193 -0.53 -13.07 9.04
C GLY A 193 -0.84 -12.24 10.29
N GLY A 194 -1.66 -11.20 10.16
CA GLY A 194 -2.15 -10.34 11.23
C GLY A 194 -1.26 -9.12 11.50
N VAL A 195 -1.48 -8.48 12.65
CA VAL A 195 -0.77 -7.27 13.10
C VAL A 195 0.75 -7.50 13.12
N THR A 196 1.19 -8.68 13.58
CA THR A 196 2.62 -9.00 13.74
C THR A 196 3.34 -9.05 12.41
N GLY A 197 2.82 -9.79 11.42
CA GLY A 197 3.45 -9.88 10.11
C GLY A 197 3.33 -8.57 9.31
N LEU A 198 2.23 -7.83 9.46
CA LEU A 198 2.11 -6.48 8.90
C LEU A 198 3.15 -5.51 9.49
N ASN A 199 3.37 -5.53 10.80
CA ASN A 199 4.40 -4.70 11.44
C ASN A 199 5.81 -5.08 10.97
N GLY A 200 6.09 -6.37 10.80
CA GLY A 200 7.35 -6.87 10.20
C GLY A 200 7.54 -6.38 8.77
N TRP A 201 6.49 -6.45 7.95
CA TRP A 201 6.48 -5.95 6.58
C TRP A 201 6.77 -4.44 6.50
N LEU A 202 6.13 -3.64 7.37
CA LEU A 202 6.38 -2.20 7.46
C LEU A 202 7.80 -1.88 7.95
N ALA A 203 8.39 -2.72 8.80
CA ALA A 203 9.76 -2.55 9.26
C ALA A 203 10.78 -2.83 8.15
N GLY A 204 10.53 -3.83 7.31
CA GLY A 204 11.43 -4.22 6.23
C GLY A 204 11.36 -3.34 4.98
N LEU A 205 10.21 -2.74 4.69
CA LEU A 205 9.97 -1.98 3.45
C LEU A 205 10.37 -2.79 2.18
N PRO A 206 9.82 -4.00 1.98
CA PRO A 206 10.37 -4.96 1.01
C PRO A 206 10.15 -4.59 -0.46
N THR A 207 9.28 -3.60 -0.75
CA THR A 207 9.04 -3.19 -2.14
C THR A 207 10.01 -2.08 -2.58
N PRO A 208 10.50 -2.08 -3.84
CA PRO A 208 11.40 -1.03 -4.33
C PRO A 208 10.83 0.38 -4.16
N THR A 209 9.52 0.55 -4.40
CA THR A 209 8.83 1.82 -4.26
C THR A 209 8.78 2.29 -2.82
N MET A 210 8.41 1.43 -1.86
CA MET A 210 8.39 1.81 -0.44
C MET A 210 9.79 2.08 0.09
N LYS A 211 10.77 1.23 -0.28
CA LYS A 211 12.18 1.42 0.11
C LYS A 211 12.70 2.78 -0.34
N ALA A 212 12.49 3.15 -1.61
CA ALA A 212 12.95 4.44 -2.15
C ALA A 212 12.37 5.65 -1.40
N VAL A 213 11.12 5.56 -0.95
CA VAL A 213 10.42 6.65 -0.24
C VAL A 213 10.80 6.68 1.25
N TRP A 214 10.80 5.53 1.92
CA TRP A 214 10.81 5.44 3.38
C TRP A 214 12.19 5.19 3.98
N THR A 215 13.20 4.74 3.24
CA THR A 215 14.54 4.47 3.81
C THR A 215 15.17 5.71 4.45
N LYS A 216 14.90 6.91 3.91
CA LYS A 216 15.41 8.18 4.49
C LYS A 216 14.59 8.69 5.67
N GLN A 217 13.34 8.25 5.77
CA GLN A 217 12.34 8.79 6.70
C GLN A 217 11.50 7.65 7.31
N PRO A 218 12.13 6.63 7.92
CA PRO A 218 11.42 5.41 8.30
C PRO A 218 10.39 5.67 9.39
N PRO A 219 9.23 4.99 9.40
CA PRO A 219 8.30 5.10 10.51
C PRO A 219 8.94 4.50 11.77
N THR A 220 8.73 5.13 12.92
CA THR A 220 9.20 4.63 14.22
C THR A 220 8.53 3.30 14.58
N PRO A 221 9.09 2.50 15.49
CA PRO A 221 8.46 1.24 15.92
C PRO A 221 7.03 1.41 16.44
N GLN A 222 6.75 2.49 17.17
CA GLN A 222 5.40 2.77 17.69
C GLN A 222 4.45 3.18 16.56
N GLU A 223 4.86 4.06 15.66
CA GLU A 223 4.02 4.47 14.52
C GLU A 223 3.67 3.28 13.61
N ARG A 224 4.61 2.35 13.40
CA ARG A 224 4.31 1.10 12.67
C ARG A 224 3.29 0.24 13.40
N ALA A 225 3.40 0.13 14.72
CA ALA A 225 2.44 -0.62 15.53
C ALA A 225 1.05 0.04 15.49
N ASP A 226 0.97 1.37 15.56
CA ASP A 226 -0.27 2.13 15.46
C ASP A 226 -0.95 1.93 14.09
N VAL A 227 -0.19 2.10 12.99
CA VAL A 227 -0.70 1.85 11.63
C VAL A 227 -1.10 0.40 11.41
N ALA A 228 -0.32 -0.56 11.93
CA ALA A 228 -0.65 -1.97 11.85
C ALA A 228 -1.93 -2.31 12.65
N ALA A 229 -2.14 -1.68 13.81
CA ALA A 229 -3.36 -1.82 14.59
C ALA A 229 -4.58 -1.27 13.84
N PHE A 230 -4.45 -0.12 13.18
CA PHE A 230 -5.51 0.46 12.33
C PHE A 230 -5.88 -0.49 11.17
N LEU A 231 -4.91 -0.94 10.40
CA LEU A 231 -5.10 -1.81 9.23
C LEU A 231 -5.56 -3.23 9.58
N SER A 232 -5.51 -3.59 10.87
CA SER A 232 -5.99 -4.88 11.37
C SER A 232 -7.40 -4.80 11.97
N GLN A 233 -8.03 -3.62 11.98
CA GLN A 233 -9.42 -3.50 12.40
C GLN A 233 -10.34 -4.14 11.34
N GLU A 234 -11.15 -5.10 11.76
CA GLU A 234 -12.15 -5.79 10.93
C GLU A 234 -13.17 -4.81 10.29
N GLY A 235 -13.32 -3.60 10.84
CA GLY A 235 -14.26 -2.57 10.40
C GLY A 235 -13.86 -1.78 9.13
N LEU A 236 -12.71 -2.04 8.53
CA LEU A 236 -12.37 -1.49 7.19
C LEU A 236 -13.17 -2.19 6.08
N ALA A 237 -13.61 -3.43 6.33
CA ALA A 237 -14.40 -4.20 5.40
C ALA A 237 -15.88 -3.78 5.45
N VAL A 238 -16.30 -3.01 4.43
CA VAL A 238 -17.69 -2.82 3.98
C VAL A 238 -18.63 -2.17 5.01
N ARG A 239 -19.07 -0.93 4.73
CA ARG A 239 -20.21 -0.35 5.45
C ARG A 239 -21.36 -1.33 5.44
N SER A 240 -21.94 -1.63 6.60
CA SER A 240 -23.06 -2.55 6.70
C SER A 240 -24.12 -2.18 5.67
N SER A 241 -24.76 -3.19 5.07
CA SER A 241 -25.86 -2.97 4.12
C SER A 241 -26.92 -2.02 4.69
N SER A 242 -27.15 -2.06 6.01
CA SER A 242 -28.01 -1.11 6.73
C SER A 242 -27.55 0.35 6.64
N ALA A 243 -26.26 0.65 6.72
CA ALA A 243 -25.74 2.02 6.58
C ALA A 243 -25.90 2.53 5.14
N ILE A 244 -25.77 1.65 4.13
CA ILE A 244 -26.01 2.00 2.72
C ILE A 244 -27.48 2.35 2.51
N TRP A 245 -28.42 1.56 3.05
CA TRP A 245 -29.85 1.84 2.96
C TRP A 245 -30.27 3.10 3.73
N GLN A 246 -29.64 3.40 4.87
CA GLN A 246 -29.86 4.65 5.60
C GLN A 246 -29.41 5.87 4.80
N LEU A 247 -28.22 5.81 4.18
CA LEU A 247 -27.73 6.88 3.29
C LEU A 247 -28.63 7.04 2.07
N ALA A 248 -29.03 5.94 1.42
CA ALA A 248 -29.96 5.97 0.29
C ALA A 248 -31.33 6.55 0.69
N GLY A 249 -31.84 6.18 1.87
CA GLY A 249 -33.08 6.70 2.44
C GLY A 249 -33.01 8.20 2.73
N LEU A 250 -31.92 8.69 3.33
CA LEU A 250 -31.70 10.12 3.57
C LEU A 250 -31.58 10.91 2.25
N THR A 251 -30.91 10.34 1.26
CA THR A 251 -30.77 10.96 -0.06
C THR A 251 -32.12 11.01 -0.79
N GLY A 252 -32.90 9.93 -0.72
CA GLY A 252 -34.26 9.85 -1.27
C GLY A 252 -35.22 10.82 -0.59
N LEU A 253 -35.17 10.94 0.74
CA LEU A 253 -35.95 11.92 1.50
C LEU A 253 -35.57 13.36 1.12
N GLY A 254 -34.27 13.65 1.03
CA GLY A 254 -33.76 14.96 0.61
C GLY A 254 -34.22 15.32 -0.79
N ALA A 255 -34.13 14.39 -1.75
CA ALA A 255 -34.62 14.58 -3.10
C ALA A 255 -36.13 14.82 -3.13
N LEU A 256 -36.92 14.03 -2.38
CA LEU A 256 -38.38 14.21 -2.26
C LEU A 256 -38.73 15.62 -1.73
N ILE A 257 -38.06 16.07 -0.68
CA ILE A 257 -38.28 17.40 -0.10
C ILE A 257 -37.95 18.49 -1.13
N LEU A 258 -36.84 18.37 -1.85
CA LEU A 258 -36.47 19.31 -2.90
C LEU A 258 -37.51 19.32 -4.04
N PHE A 259 -38.01 18.16 -4.46
CA PHE A 259 -39.08 18.06 -5.47
C PHE A 259 -40.40 18.65 -4.98
N LEU A 260 -40.78 18.46 -3.72
CA LEU A 260 -41.97 19.05 -3.14
C LEU A 260 -41.86 20.57 -3.05
N ILE A 261 -40.71 21.10 -2.63
CA ILE A 261 -40.45 22.54 -2.58
C ILE A 261 -40.48 23.12 -4.00
N ALA A 262 -39.79 22.49 -4.95
CA ALA A 262 -39.78 22.91 -6.35
C ALA A 262 -41.20 22.87 -6.94
N GLY A 263 -41.94 21.79 -6.71
CA GLY A 263 -43.32 21.62 -7.17
C GLY A 263 -44.27 22.64 -6.57
N PHE A 264 -44.17 22.92 -5.26
CA PHE A 264 -44.97 23.94 -4.60
C PHE A 264 -44.67 25.34 -5.14
N ARG A 265 -43.39 25.66 -5.31
CA ARG A 265 -42.94 26.95 -5.86
C ARG A 265 -43.33 27.13 -7.32
N TRP A 266 -43.27 26.07 -8.12
CA TRP A 266 -43.74 26.03 -9.49
C TRP A 266 -45.26 26.16 -9.60
N ARG A 267 -46.02 25.46 -8.74
CA ARG A 267 -47.49 25.56 -8.68
C ARG A 267 -47.93 26.98 -8.32
N ASN A 268 -47.28 27.61 -7.34
CA ASN A 268 -47.55 28.99 -6.97
C ASN A 268 -47.18 29.97 -8.09
N ARG A 269 -46.05 29.76 -8.79
CA ARG A 269 -45.68 30.54 -9.98
C ARG A 269 -46.76 30.47 -11.07
N LEU A 270 -47.24 29.28 -11.40
CA LEU A 270 -48.25 29.09 -12.45
C LEU A 270 -49.62 29.65 -12.06
N LYS A 271 -50.06 29.43 -10.81
CA LYS A 271 -51.39 29.84 -10.33
C LYS A 271 -51.49 31.35 -10.08
N TYR A 272 -50.44 31.97 -9.52
CA TYR A 272 -50.50 33.37 -9.09
C TYR A 272 -49.69 34.34 -9.97
N GLY A 273 -48.65 33.87 -10.67
CA GLY A 273 -47.81 34.72 -11.52
C GLY A 273 -48.28 34.79 -12.97
N VAL A 274 -48.54 33.64 -13.60
CA VAL A 274 -48.74 33.59 -15.07
C VAL A 274 -50.21 33.45 -15.49
N ARG A 275 -51.02 32.64 -14.80
CA ARG A 275 -52.43 32.40 -15.21
C ARG A 275 -53.39 33.55 -14.93
N ARG A 276 -53.15 34.33 -13.88
CA ARG A 276 -54.04 35.45 -13.51
C ARG A 276 -54.11 36.56 -14.57
N PRO A 277 -53.00 37.06 -15.14
CA PRO A 277 -53.09 38.07 -16.20
C PRO A 277 -53.68 37.54 -17.52
N MET A 278 -53.66 36.22 -17.76
CA MET A 278 -54.25 35.61 -18.98
C MET A 278 -55.75 35.29 -18.85
N MET A 279 -56.26 35.16 -17.62
CA MET A 279 -57.68 34.85 -17.33
C MET A 279 -58.45 36.06 -16.81
N ALA A 280 -57.80 37.21 -16.67
CA ALA A 280 -58.48 38.46 -16.40
C ALA A 280 -59.32 38.80 -17.64
N ALA A 281 -60.64 38.59 -17.55
CA ALA A 281 -61.56 39.05 -18.57
C ALA A 281 -61.40 40.58 -18.70
N PRO A 282 -61.22 41.13 -19.91
CA PRO A 282 -61.31 42.57 -20.08
C PRO A 282 -62.72 42.97 -19.67
N THR A 283 -62.84 43.68 -18.54
CA THR A 283 -64.11 44.31 -18.17
C THR A 283 -64.45 45.26 -19.29
N THR A 284 -65.46 44.91 -20.07
CA THR A 284 -65.99 45.72 -21.16
C THR A 284 -66.47 47.04 -20.56
N GLY A 285 -65.63 48.04 -20.62
CA GLY A 285 -65.91 49.39 -20.15
C GLY A 285 -64.82 50.29 -20.71
N ARG A 286 -65.18 51.00 -21.77
CA ARG A 286 -64.36 52.00 -22.46
C ARG A 286 -63.67 52.91 -21.44
N SER A 287 -62.36 52.75 -21.26
CA SER A 287 -61.51 53.73 -20.57
C SER A 287 -60.05 53.51 -20.98
N SER A 288 -59.55 54.47 -21.76
CA SER A 288 -58.14 54.68 -22.07
C SER A 288 -57.26 54.61 -20.82
N GLY A 289 -56.33 53.65 -20.75
CA GLY A 289 -55.30 53.56 -19.71
C GLY A 289 -54.18 52.63 -20.16
N PRO A 290 -52.91 52.98 -19.88
CA PRO A 290 -51.79 52.59 -20.71
C PRO A 290 -51.41 51.13 -20.50
N TYR A 291 -51.28 50.40 -21.61
CA TYR A 291 -50.55 49.15 -21.62
C TYR A 291 -49.08 49.46 -21.31
N ASN A 292 -48.71 49.43 -20.03
CA ASN A 292 -47.31 49.45 -19.61
C ASN A 292 -46.82 48.00 -19.60
N GLY A 293 -46.21 47.57 -20.70
CA GLY A 293 -45.55 46.28 -20.78
C GLY A 293 -44.38 46.24 -19.79
N GLY A 294 -44.45 45.38 -18.77
CA GLY A 294 -43.36 45.20 -17.81
C GLY A 294 -43.59 43.98 -16.92
N TRP A 295 -42.68 43.01 -16.97
CA TRP A 295 -42.73 41.73 -16.24
C TRP A 295 -42.33 41.82 -14.76
N PHE A 296 -42.31 43.03 -14.17
CA PHE A 296 -41.87 43.27 -12.80
C PHE A 296 -42.73 44.36 -12.16
N THR A 297 -43.56 44.00 -11.17
CA THR A 297 -44.17 44.99 -10.28
C THR A 297 -43.17 45.31 -9.16
N GLY A 298 -42.36 46.32 -9.39
CA GLY A 298 -41.46 46.93 -8.41
C GLY A 298 -41.19 48.38 -8.82
N MET A 299 -41.13 49.28 -7.85
CA MET A 299 -40.82 50.69 -8.08
C MET A 299 -39.35 50.78 -8.48
N TYR A 300 -39.06 51.14 -9.73
CA TYR A 300 -37.69 51.42 -10.16
C TYR A 300 -37.25 52.78 -9.58
N PRO A 301 -36.03 52.91 -9.04
CA PRO A 301 -35.48 54.22 -8.68
C PRO A 301 -35.33 55.09 -9.94
N ASP A 302 -35.52 56.40 -9.78
CA ASP A 302 -35.39 57.37 -10.87
C ASP A 302 -34.03 57.27 -11.56
N GLY A 303 -34.03 57.03 -12.88
CA GLY A 303 -32.81 57.02 -13.72
C GLY A 303 -32.57 55.77 -14.60
N TRP A 304 -33.39 54.73 -14.51
CA TRP A 304 -33.23 53.53 -15.35
C TRP A 304 -33.95 53.65 -16.70
N ILE A 305 -33.21 53.85 -17.79
CA ILE A 305 -33.71 53.79 -19.18
C ILE A 305 -33.19 52.50 -19.84
N GLY A 306 -34.06 51.48 -19.95
CA GLY A 306 -33.77 50.27 -20.72
C GLY A 306 -33.78 50.55 -22.22
N ARG A 307 -32.59 50.63 -22.84
CA ARG A 307 -32.41 50.86 -24.27
C ARG A 307 -32.46 49.52 -25.01
N PHE A 308 -33.60 49.18 -25.64
CA PHE A 308 -33.68 48.04 -26.57
C PHE A 308 -33.74 48.53 -28.01
N LYS A 309 -32.71 48.14 -28.78
CA LYS A 309 -32.47 48.44 -30.19
C LYS A 309 -33.33 47.46 -31.02
N GLY A 310 -34.35 47.95 -31.72
CA GLY A 310 -35.16 47.15 -32.63
C GLY A 310 -34.33 46.68 -33.82
N THR A 311 -34.41 45.39 -34.15
CA THR A 311 -33.83 44.81 -35.38
C THR A 311 -34.88 43.92 -36.00
N ASP A 312 -35.77 44.57 -36.74
CA ASP A 312 -36.89 43.93 -37.43
C ASP A 312 -36.80 44.40 -38.88
N GLY A 313 -35.85 43.82 -39.60
CA GLY A 313 -35.69 44.00 -41.03
C GLY A 313 -36.88 43.42 -41.76
N ASN A 314 -37.77 44.28 -42.24
CA ASN A 314 -38.68 43.93 -43.32
C ASN A 314 -38.98 45.18 -44.17
N ARG A 315 -38.19 45.39 -45.23
CA ARG A 315 -38.52 46.30 -46.33
C ARG A 315 -38.73 45.48 -47.60
N PRO A 316 -39.87 45.63 -48.31
CA PRO A 316 -40.06 44.98 -49.60
C PRO A 316 -39.27 45.70 -50.70
N ARG A 317 -38.79 44.94 -51.67
CA ARG A 317 -38.13 45.44 -52.89
C ARG A 317 -39.15 46.15 -53.78
N GLY A 318 -38.81 47.36 -54.24
CA GLY A 318 -39.51 48.08 -55.30
C GLY A 318 -38.55 49.00 -56.05
N ARG A 319 -38.41 48.77 -57.36
CA ARG A 319 -37.52 49.46 -58.31
C ARG A 319 -37.79 50.97 -58.41
N THR A 320 -36.78 51.78 -58.73
CA THR A 320 -36.67 52.50 -60.03
C THR A 320 -35.45 53.45 -60.08
N ASN A 321 -34.75 53.38 -61.21
CA ASN A 321 -34.07 54.43 -61.98
C ASN A 321 -32.99 55.35 -61.34
N ALA A 322 -31.74 55.02 -61.69
CA ALA A 322 -30.82 55.81 -62.53
C ALA A 322 -30.35 57.24 -62.10
N PRO A 323 -29.17 57.69 -62.57
CA PRO A 323 -28.26 58.58 -61.83
C PRO A 323 -28.22 60.03 -62.37
N ARG A 324 -27.69 60.97 -61.57
CA ARG A 324 -26.78 62.08 -61.98
C ARG A 324 -26.47 63.01 -60.79
N ARG A 325 -25.17 63.33 -60.60
CA ARG A 325 -24.51 64.66 -60.63
C ARG A 325 -25.21 65.74 -59.78
N HIS A 326 -24.55 66.49 -58.90
CA HIS A 326 -23.20 67.06 -58.88
C HIS A 326 -22.59 66.99 -57.48
#